data_AF-S4RNG7-F1
#
_entry.id   AF-S4RNG7-F1
#
_cell.length_a   1.000
_cell.length_b   1.000
_cell.length_c   1.000
_cell.angle_alpha   90.00
_cell.angle_beta   90.00
_cell.angle_gamma   90.00
#
_symmetry.space_group_name_H-M   'P 1'
#
loop_
_entity.id
_entity.type
_entity.pdbx_description
1 polymer ?
#
loop_
_entity_poly.entity_id
_entity_poly.type
_entity_poly.pdbx_seq_one_letter_code
_entity_poly.pdbx_strand_id
1 'polypeptide(L)'
;QVCLLGMDVLAVLAERLQEKFKNHLKSIVPVLLDRLGDTKDQVRDQTQTLLLALMEQCAPPQFVWERLVPGFKHKNNRVREGTCLCLTTTVSTFGAKCLTLSKMVPFLCSLLEDANGQVRRATEIFSFSTVEREVNEARLRDLICEGDPAHKLNSLFARFDEVQSSGSMIATAGKSFEDDDSVDGNRPSSASSTSSRTPAPRHATSSSARVSSAAFSKTPSAASKEGAGAVDEDDFTRVFEEVALVHQVHSSRELEESISGVRDVLCDDKNDWEQRVAALKKLRGLLLAGAAEQDSFPGHLRLLEPAFKLSAKDLRSQVVREACITLGYFSTVLGNRFDHCAETLMPTLFNLVPNSAKVMATSGVAAIRLIIRHTHTARLIPLITSNCSSKSVAVRRRCFEFMDLLLQVWQISSLERHVTVLSDTIKKGMHDADADARAEARKAYWGFRSHFPSESDALYAALEPKYQKLLSGTQLHSSSNSHFDRSASSSQESL
;
A
#
# COMPACT_ATOMS: atom_id res chain seq x y z
N GLN A 1 4.57 12.77 21.90
CA GLN A 1 3.87 14.03 21.56
C GLN A 1 4.82 15.21 21.44
N VAL A 2 5.51 15.65 22.50
CA VAL A 2 6.40 16.84 22.42
C VAL A 2 7.49 16.69 21.35
N CYS A 3 8.16 15.53 21.29
CA CYS A 3 9.19 15.27 20.28
C CYS A 3 8.65 15.34 18.83
N LEU A 4 7.46 14.77 18.57
CA LEU A 4 6.82 14.79 17.25
C LEU A 4 6.48 16.22 16.83
N LEU A 5 5.89 17.00 17.73
CA LEU A 5 5.61 18.42 17.49
C LEU A 5 6.90 19.22 17.25
N GLY A 6 7.98 18.89 17.96
CA GLY A 6 9.30 19.49 17.71
C GLY A 6 9.80 19.20 16.29
N MET A 7 9.63 17.98 15.80
CA MET A 7 9.97 17.60 14.43
C MET A 7 9.08 18.30 13.40
N ASP A 8 7.78 18.44 13.66
CA ASP A 8 6.86 19.22 12.80
C ASP A 8 7.32 20.67 12.66
N VAL A 9 7.70 21.30 13.78
CA VAL A 9 8.22 22.68 13.76
C VAL A 9 9.52 22.75 12.97
N LEU A 10 10.44 21.80 13.16
CA LEU A 10 11.68 21.75 12.37
C LEU A 10 11.41 21.55 10.87
N ALA A 11 10.42 20.74 10.50
CA ALA A 11 10.02 20.53 9.11
C ALA A 11 9.50 21.82 8.48
N VAL A 12 8.60 22.53 9.16
CA VAL A 12 8.07 23.82 8.67
C VAL A 12 9.17 24.87 8.59
N LEU A 13 10.09 24.91 9.56
CA LEU A 13 11.24 25.83 9.51
C LEU A 13 12.17 25.52 8.33
N ALA A 14 12.45 24.25 8.08
CA ALA A 14 13.22 23.80 6.92
C ALA A 14 12.57 24.23 5.61
N GLU A 15 11.26 24.04 5.48
CA GLU A 15 10.48 24.44 4.30
C GLU A 15 10.47 25.95 4.07
N ARG A 16 10.42 26.75 5.14
CA ARG A 16 10.35 28.21 5.02
C ARG A 16 11.72 28.87 4.85
N LEU A 17 12.75 28.32 5.48
CA LEU A 17 14.10 28.91 5.49
C LEU A 17 15.01 28.32 4.42
N GLN A 18 14.72 27.10 3.94
CA GLN A 18 15.45 26.41 2.86
C GLN A 18 16.97 26.43 3.13
N GLU A 19 17.78 26.85 2.17
CA GLU A 19 19.25 26.92 2.32
C GLU A 19 19.72 27.75 3.52
N LYS A 20 18.95 28.75 3.98
CA LYS A 20 19.31 29.55 5.16
C LYS A 20 19.32 28.71 6.44
N PHE A 21 18.62 27.57 6.45
CA PHE A 21 18.58 26.65 7.58
C PHE A 21 19.83 25.76 7.68
N LYS A 22 20.64 25.67 6.61
CA LYS A 22 21.81 24.78 6.50
C LYS A 22 22.77 24.86 7.68
N ASN A 23 22.98 26.04 8.25
CA ASN A 23 23.90 26.24 9.37
C ASN A 23 23.45 25.53 10.65
N HIS A 24 22.13 25.37 10.85
CA HIS A 24 21.55 24.69 12.01
C HIS A 24 21.59 23.17 11.89
N LEU A 25 21.75 22.63 10.66
CA LEU A 25 21.83 21.18 10.43
C LEU A 25 22.99 20.54 11.18
N LYS A 26 24.07 21.28 11.44
CA LYS A 26 25.24 20.77 12.18
C LYS A 26 24.89 20.32 13.60
N SER A 27 23.94 21.01 14.26
CA SER A 27 23.46 20.65 15.59
C SER A 27 22.23 19.75 15.55
N ILE A 28 21.38 19.88 14.54
CA ILE A 28 20.11 19.15 14.46
C ILE A 28 20.31 17.70 14.01
N VAL A 29 21.12 17.46 12.97
CA VAL A 29 21.26 16.12 12.38
C VAL A 29 21.77 15.06 13.37
N PRO A 30 22.75 15.35 14.25
CA PRO A 30 23.15 14.37 15.28
C PRO A 30 22.03 14.01 16.26
N VAL A 31 21.15 14.96 16.61
CA VAL A 31 20.01 14.70 17.49
C VAL A 31 18.96 13.83 16.79
N LEU A 32 18.70 14.11 15.51
CA LEU A 32 17.82 13.28 14.68
C LEU A 32 18.40 11.87 14.50
N LEU A 33 19.71 11.73 14.34
CA LEU A 33 20.37 10.42 14.27
C LEU A 33 20.03 9.54 15.49
N ASP A 34 20.10 10.10 16.71
CA ASP A 34 19.71 9.36 17.92
C ASP A 34 18.22 9.00 17.93
N ARG A 35 17.36 9.83 17.34
CA ARG A 35 15.92 9.58 17.22
C ARG A 35 15.56 8.47 16.21
N LEU A 36 16.47 8.12 15.29
CA LEU A 36 16.31 6.91 14.46
C LEU A 36 16.30 5.63 15.31
N GLY A 37 16.76 5.68 16.56
CA GLY A 37 16.73 4.56 17.49
C GLY A 37 15.64 4.62 18.55
N ASP A 38 14.66 5.52 18.41
CA ASP A 38 13.59 5.71 19.39
C ASP A 38 12.72 4.45 19.55
N THR A 39 12.20 4.20 20.76
CA THR A 39 11.35 3.03 21.03
C THR A 39 10.01 3.12 20.33
N LYS A 40 9.55 4.33 19.96
CA LYS A 40 8.28 4.56 19.29
C LYS A 40 8.48 4.67 17.78
N ASP A 41 7.80 3.79 17.05
CA ASP A 41 7.87 3.72 15.58
C ASP A 41 7.53 5.05 14.92
N GLN A 42 6.50 5.74 15.42
CA GLN A 42 6.09 7.05 14.92
C GLN A 42 7.21 8.10 14.97
N VAL A 43 8.05 8.08 16.02
CA VAL A 43 9.17 9.01 16.15
C VAL A 43 10.25 8.67 15.12
N ARG A 44 10.55 7.38 14.92
CA ARG A 44 11.53 6.93 13.93
C ARG A 44 11.09 7.27 12.51
N ASP A 45 9.84 6.97 12.17
CA ASP A 45 9.24 7.27 10.85
C ASP A 45 9.33 8.77 10.55
N GLN A 46 8.86 9.62 11.48
CA GLN A 46 8.91 11.07 11.30
C GLN A 46 10.35 11.60 11.24
N THR A 47 11.28 11.01 11.98
CA THR A 47 12.70 11.35 11.90
C THR A 47 13.26 11.07 10.50
N GLN A 48 12.93 9.92 9.89
CA GLN A 48 13.36 9.62 8.53
C GLN A 48 12.76 10.61 7.52
N THR A 49 11.46 10.88 7.61
CA THR A 49 10.79 11.86 6.75
C THR A 49 11.44 13.25 6.86
N LEU A 50 11.72 13.71 8.09
CA LEU A 50 12.37 14.99 8.31
C LEU A 50 13.79 15.01 7.74
N LEU A 51 14.60 13.95 7.93
CA LEU A 51 15.94 13.89 7.36
C LEU A 51 15.93 14.01 5.82
N LEU A 52 14.99 13.36 5.13
CA LEU A 52 14.82 13.48 3.68
C LEU A 52 14.39 14.89 3.27
N ALA A 53 13.43 15.49 3.98
CA ALA A 53 13.01 16.87 3.72
C ALA A 53 14.17 17.86 3.90
N LEU A 54 15.04 17.67 4.90
CA LEU A 54 16.24 18.49 5.08
C LEU A 54 17.23 18.33 3.91
N MET A 55 17.36 17.14 3.34
CA MET A 55 18.21 16.87 2.18
C MET A 55 17.66 17.50 0.88
N GLU A 56 16.34 17.57 0.76
CA GLU A 56 15.68 18.16 -0.39
C GLU A 56 15.67 19.70 -0.35
N GLN A 57 15.43 20.27 0.84
CA GLN A 57 15.09 21.70 0.99
C GLN A 57 16.25 22.55 1.55
N CYS A 58 17.13 21.98 2.38
CA CYS A 58 18.10 22.77 3.14
C CYS A 58 19.55 22.59 2.71
N ALA A 59 19.96 21.37 2.36
CA ALA A 59 21.32 21.08 1.96
C ALA A 59 21.42 19.78 1.15
N PRO A 60 22.38 19.66 0.22
CA PRO A 60 22.55 18.44 -0.57
C PRO A 60 22.68 17.16 0.30
N PRO A 61 22.20 15.99 -0.16
CA PRO A 61 22.24 14.74 0.60
C PRO A 61 23.61 14.43 1.22
N GLN A 62 24.70 14.58 0.46
CA GLN A 62 26.07 14.38 0.94
C GLN A 62 26.40 15.18 2.21
N PHE A 63 25.93 16.44 2.32
CA PHE A 63 26.19 17.29 3.48
C PHE A 63 25.51 16.79 4.76
N VAL A 64 24.29 16.27 4.64
CA VAL A 64 23.56 15.66 5.75
C VAL A 64 24.20 14.32 6.12
N TRP A 65 24.56 13.52 5.12
CA TRP A 65 25.13 12.20 5.30
C TRP A 65 26.48 12.18 6.00
N GLU A 66 27.34 13.17 5.78
CA GLU A 66 28.58 13.35 6.55
C GLU A 66 28.37 13.34 8.07
N ARG A 67 27.16 13.71 8.54
CA ARG A 67 26.79 13.71 9.97
C ARG A 67 26.01 12.48 10.39
N LEU A 68 25.46 11.71 9.45
CA LEU A 68 24.75 10.45 9.72
C LEU A 68 25.68 9.24 9.73
N VAL A 69 26.87 9.30 9.10
CA VAL A 69 27.87 8.21 9.09
C VAL A 69 28.14 7.59 10.47
N PRO A 70 28.26 8.35 11.58
CA PRO A 70 28.44 7.77 12.92
C PRO A 70 27.34 6.78 13.33
N GLY A 71 26.15 6.89 12.72
CA GLY A 71 25.00 6.01 12.92
C GLY A 71 25.30 4.55 12.66
N PHE A 72 26.17 4.24 11.68
CA PHE A 72 26.56 2.88 11.37
C PHE A 72 27.33 2.19 12.51
N LYS A 73 27.97 2.94 13.41
CA LYS A 73 28.72 2.40 14.56
C LYS A 73 28.03 2.66 15.89
N HIS A 74 26.77 3.07 15.87
CA HIS A 74 26.07 3.48 17.08
C HIS A 74 25.80 2.28 18.01
N LYS A 75 25.92 2.47 19.33
CA LYS A 75 25.73 1.40 20.33
C LYS A 75 24.32 0.78 20.31
N ASN A 76 23.30 1.60 20.06
CA ASN A 76 21.91 1.18 19.93
C ASN A 76 21.69 0.57 18.53
N ASN A 77 21.31 -0.71 18.48
CA ASN A 77 21.06 -1.45 17.24
C ASN A 77 19.96 -0.80 16.39
N ARG A 78 18.93 -0.20 17.00
CA ARG A 78 17.86 0.50 16.27
C ARG A 78 18.36 1.73 15.53
N VAL A 79 19.36 2.45 16.07
CA VAL A 79 19.98 3.56 15.34
C VAL A 79 20.76 3.03 14.14
N ARG A 80 21.49 1.91 14.28
CA ARG A 80 22.22 1.30 13.17
C ARG A 80 21.26 0.86 12.05
N GLU A 81 20.20 0.15 12.42
CA GLU A 81 19.10 -0.25 11.53
C GLU A 81 18.47 0.97 10.84
N GLY A 82 18.05 1.96 11.62
CA GLY A 82 17.43 3.18 11.11
C GLY A 82 18.36 3.98 10.19
N THR A 83 19.67 3.95 10.43
CA THR A 83 20.67 4.57 9.55
C THR A 83 20.75 3.83 8.21
N CYS A 84 20.77 2.49 8.20
CA CYS A 84 20.73 1.71 6.95
C CYS A 84 19.45 1.95 6.15
N LEU A 85 18.29 1.96 6.82
CA LEU A 85 17.02 2.26 6.16
C LEU A 85 16.97 3.69 5.60
N CYS A 86 17.50 4.67 6.34
CA CYS A 86 17.61 6.04 5.85
C CYS A 86 18.54 6.13 4.62
N LEU A 87 19.62 5.34 4.58
CA LEU A 87 20.51 5.25 3.42
C LEU A 87 19.76 4.71 2.20
N THR A 88 19.01 3.62 2.37
CA THR A 88 18.15 3.05 1.33
C THR A 88 17.22 4.11 0.76
N THR A 89 16.45 4.78 1.62
CA THR A 89 15.48 5.77 1.16
C THR A 89 16.15 6.98 0.51
N THR A 90 17.32 7.41 1.02
CA THR A 90 18.08 8.50 0.39
C THR A 90 18.48 8.13 -1.03
N VAL A 91 19.10 6.96 -1.22
CA VAL A 91 19.57 6.51 -2.53
C VAL A 91 18.41 6.25 -3.48
N SER A 92 17.29 5.72 -3.00
CA SER A 92 16.07 5.54 -3.78
C SER A 92 15.42 6.86 -4.21
N THR A 93 15.51 7.90 -3.39
CA THR A 93 14.89 9.21 -3.66
C THR A 93 15.77 10.11 -4.53
N PHE A 94 17.06 10.24 -4.19
CA PHE A 94 17.97 11.22 -4.81
C PHE A 94 18.99 10.59 -5.79
N GLY A 95 19.05 9.26 -5.85
CA GLY A 95 19.98 8.50 -6.69
C GLY A 95 21.36 8.26 -6.06
N ALA A 96 22.06 7.20 -6.46
CA ALA A 96 23.33 6.78 -5.85
C ALA A 96 24.44 7.83 -5.97
N LYS A 97 24.45 8.61 -7.06
CA LYS A 97 25.43 9.67 -7.32
C LYS A 97 25.33 10.85 -6.36
N CYS A 98 24.23 10.97 -5.59
CA CYS A 98 24.12 12.03 -4.59
C CYS A 98 25.03 11.81 -3.37
N LEU A 99 25.61 10.60 -3.23
CA LEU A 99 26.50 10.21 -2.14
C LEU A 99 27.81 9.60 -2.65
N THR A 100 28.89 9.80 -1.90
CA THR A 100 30.14 9.04 -2.08
C THR A 100 30.03 7.67 -1.40
N LEU A 101 29.35 6.71 -2.06
CA LEU A 101 29.07 5.39 -1.49
C LEU A 101 30.33 4.57 -1.16
N SER A 102 31.43 4.75 -1.90
CA SER A 102 32.71 4.07 -1.62
C SER A 102 33.19 4.26 -0.17
N LYS A 103 32.95 5.45 0.42
CA LYS A 103 33.29 5.74 1.82
C LYS A 103 32.38 5.04 2.83
N MET A 104 31.19 4.62 2.42
CA MET A 104 30.20 3.97 3.28
C MET A 104 30.33 2.44 3.25
N VAL A 105 30.86 1.88 2.16
CA VAL A 105 31.01 0.43 1.94
C VAL A 105 31.72 -0.30 3.08
N PRO A 106 32.83 0.19 3.68
CA PRO A 106 33.46 -0.49 4.81
C PRO A 106 32.54 -0.65 6.01
N PHE A 107 31.63 0.31 6.24
CA PHE A 107 30.65 0.24 7.31
C PHE A 107 29.55 -0.76 6.99
N LEU A 108 29.05 -0.75 5.75
CA LEU A 108 28.01 -1.67 5.30
C LEU A 108 28.48 -3.14 5.35
N CYS A 109 29.71 -3.43 4.92
CA CYS A 109 30.29 -4.77 5.05
C CYS A 109 30.33 -5.22 6.52
N SER A 110 30.69 -4.33 7.45
CA SER A 110 30.67 -4.64 8.88
C SER A 110 29.24 -4.88 9.42
N LEU A 111 28.23 -4.22 8.85
CA LEU A 111 26.85 -4.32 9.32
C LEU A 111 26.11 -5.56 8.79
N LEU A 112 26.59 -6.14 7.68
CA LEU A 112 26.16 -7.47 7.25
C LEU A 112 26.54 -8.58 8.24
N GLU A 113 27.52 -8.32 9.10
CA GLU A 113 27.95 -9.21 10.16
C GLU A 113 27.51 -8.71 11.55
N ASP A 114 26.59 -7.74 11.60
CA ASP A 114 26.11 -7.20 12.87
C ASP A 114 25.47 -8.29 13.73
N ALA A 115 25.65 -8.25 15.05
CA ALA A 115 25.05 -9.21 15.96
C ALA A 115 23.51 -9.22 15.88
N ASN A 116 22.88 -8.07 15.60
CA ASN A 116 21.43 -7.96 15.48
C ASN A 116 20.96 -8.26 14.04
N GLY A 117 20.03 -9.23 13.91
CA GLY A 117 19.49 -9.64 12.61
C GLY A 117 18.71 -8.57 11.85
N GLN A 118 18.10 -7.60 12.53
CA GLN A 118 17.39 -6.48 11.89
C GLN A 118 18.36 -5.53 11.19
N VAL A 119 19.54 -5.30 11.80
CA VAL A 119 20.59 -4.46 11.22
C VAL A 119 21.18 -5.13 9.97
N ARG A 120 21.42 -6.46 10.04
CA ARG A 120 21.87 -7.24 8.88
C ARG A 120 20.84 -7.14 7.74
N ARG A 121 19.56 -7.42 8.03
CA ARG A 121 18.47 -7.32 7.05
C ARG A 121 18.35 -5.93 6.43
N ALA A 122 18.39 -4.86 7.24
CA ALA A 122 18.32 -3.49 6.72
C ALA A 122 19.48 -3.16 5.77
N THR A 123 20.66 -3.70 6.06
CA THR A 123 21.85 -3.56 5.21
C THR A 123 21.73 -4.36 3.91
N GLU A 124 21.14 -5.56 3.97
CA GLU A 124 20.84 -6.37 2.78
C GLU A 124 19.79 -5.70 1.88
N ILE A 125 18.75 -5.09 2.46
CA ILE A 125 17.74 -4.32 1.72
C ILE A 125 18.37 -3.12 1.00
N PHE A 126 19.23 -2.35 1.68
CA PHE A 126 19.99 -1.26 1.04
C PHE A 126 20.76 -1.78 -0.17
N SER A 127 21.45 -2.89 0.03
CA SER A 127 22.30 -3.51 -0.97
C SER A 127 21.43 -3.83 -2.21
N PHE A 128 20.34 -4.58 -2.04
CA PHE A 128 19.47 -5.02 -3.14
C PHE A 128 18.82 -3.83 -3.89
N SER A 129 18.23 -2.89 -3.15
CA SER A 129 17.59 -1.71 -3.74
C SER A 129 18.57 -0.82 -4.53
N THR A 130 19.83 -0.80 -4.15
CA THR A 130 20.88 -0.07 -4.88
C THR A 130 21.26 -0.79 -6.18
N VAL A 131 21.29 -2.13 -6.18
CA VAL A 131 21.57 -2.95 -7.38
C VAL A 131 20.43 -2.84 -8.41
N GLU A 132 19.18 -3.02 -7.99
CA GLU A 132 18.02 -2.96 -8.90
C GLU A 132 17.95 -1.60 -9.63
N ARG A 133 18.23 -0.51 -8.91
CA ARG A 133 18.07 0.84 -9.45
C ARG A 133 19.22 1.27 -10.37
N GLU A 134 20.43 0.74 -10.20
CA GLU A 134 21.57 1.12 -11.05
C GLU A 134 21.65 0.32 -12.37
N VAL A 135 20.72 -0.60 -12.63
CA VAL A 135 20.44 -1.33 -13.91
C VAL A 135 21.63 -2.11 -14.51
N ASN A 136 22.85 -1.88 -14.04
CA ASN A 136 24.06 -2.52 -14.50
C ASN A 136 25.02 -2.70 -13.31
N GLU A 137 25.22 -3.96 -12.91
CA GLU A 137 26.11 -4.34 -11.82
C GLU A 137 27.54 -3.80 -12.01
N ALA A 138 28.02 -3.70 -13.26
CA ALA A 138 29.32 -3.13 -13.58
C ALA A 138 29.43 -1.65 -13.20
N ARG A 139 28.34 -0.89 -13.37
CA ARG A 139 28.28 0.53 -13.03
C ARG A 139 28.23 0.76 -11.52
N LEU A 140 27.57 -0.13 -10.78
CA LEU A 140 27.62 -0.11 -9.32
C LEU A 140 29.03 -0.46 -8.80
N ARG A 141 29.68 -1.46 -9.41
CA ARG A 141 31.09 -1.78 -9.13
C ARG A 141 31.98 -0.57 -9.39
N ASP A 142 31.81 0.15 -10.49
CA ASP A 142 32.59 1.37 -10.78
C ASP A 142 32.36 2.49 -9.75
N LEU A 143 31.11 2.73 -9.31
CA LEU A 143 30.80 3.71 -8.26
C LEU A 143 31.38 3.35 -6.88
N ILE A 144 31.54 2.06 -6.60
CA ILE A 144 32.06 1.57 -5.31
C ILE A 144 33.60 1.41 -5.34
N CYS A 145 34.17 1.07 -6.49
CA CYS A 145 35.60 0.77 -6.68
C CYS A 145 36.50 2.01 -6.82
N GLU A 146 35.98 3.23 -6.72
CA GLU A 146 36.81 4.43 -6.52
C GLU A 146 37.48 4.39 -5.12
N GLY A 147 38.52 3.55 -4.97
CA GLY A 147 39.54 3.63 -3.91
C GLY A 147 39.59 2.55 -2.82
N ASP A 148 39.88 1.27 -3.16
CA ASP A 148 40.35 0.18 -2.26
C ASP A 148 39.28 -0.68 -1.53
N PRO A 149 39.56 -1.91 -1.02
CA PRO A 149 40.16 -3.12 -1.61
C PRO A 149 39.09 -4.17 -2.01
N ALA A 150 39.28 -4.81 -3.17
CA ALA A 150 38.35 -5.73 -3.84
C ALA A 150 37.80 -6.90 -2.99
N HIS A 151 38.50 -7.33 -1.94
CA HIS A 151 38.10 -8.53 -1.18
C HIS A 151 36.85 -8.35 -0.31
N LYS A 152 36.64 -7.17 0.31
CA LYS A 152 35.43 -6.89 1.12
C LYS A 152 34.20 -6.64 0.26
N LEU A 153 34.44 -6.17 -0.96
CA LEU A 153 33.43 -5.95 -1.98
C LEU A 153 32.97 -7.28 -2.58
N ASN A 154 33.88 -8.23 -2.79
CA ASN A 154 33.53 -9.58 -3.23
C ASN A 154 32.71 -10.36 -2.19
N SER A 155 32.91 -10.14 -0.88
CA SER A 155 32.01 -10.72 0.14
C SER A 155 30.62 -10.06 0.15
N LEU A 156 30.54 -8.78 -0.20
CA LEU A 156 29.27 -8.08 -0.39
C LEU A 156 28.55 -8.67 -1.62
N PHE A 157 29.24 -8.86 -2.75
CA PHE A 157 28.75 -9.50 -3.99
C PHE A 157 28.42 -10.99 -3.87
N ALA A 158 29.22 -11.77 -3.15
CA ALA A 158 28.90 -13.16 -2.89
C ALA A 158 27.61 -13.29 -2.05
N ARG A 159 27.40 -12.41 -1.07
CA ARG A 159 26.13 -12.36 -0.32
C ARG A 159 24.99 -11.75 -1.13
N PHE A 160 25.27 -10.85 -2.08
CA PHE A 160 24.29 -10.38 -3.06
C PHE A 160 23.71 -11.56 -3.86
N ASP A 161 24.59 -12.43 -4.39
CA ASP A 161 24.20 -13.61 -5.15
C ASP A 161 23.52 -14.66 -4.26
N GLU A 162 23.95 -14.82 -3.01
CA GLU A 162 23.35 -15.74 -2.03
C GLU A 162 21.93 -15.32 -1.62
N VAL A 163 21.68 -14.02 -1.46
CA VAL A 163 20.33 -13.49 -1.19
C VAL A 163 19.44 -13.60 -2.44
N GLN A 164 19.98 -13.39 -3.63
CA GLN A 164 19.25 -13.56 -4.90
C GLN A 164 18.88 -15.03 -5.16
N SER A 165 19.79 -15.97 -4.85
CA SER A 165 19.60 -17.42 -5.08
C SER A 165 18.81 -18.12 -3.97
N SER A 166 18.87 -17.66 -2.73
CA SER A 166 18.15 -18.28 -1.61
C SER A 166 16.66 -17.90 -1.56
N GLY A 167 16.22 -16.88 -2.32
CA GLY A 167 14.84 -16.38 -2.26
C GLY A 167 14.40 -15.95 -0.85
N SER A 168 15.35 -15.84 0.09
CA SER A 168 15.10 -15.77 1.53
C SER A 168 14.98 -14.32 1.98
N MET A 169 14.17 -13.51 1.29
CA MET A 169 13.73 -12.21 1.79
C MET A 169 12.38 -11.80 1.19
N ILE A 170 11.37 -12.63 1.41
CA ILE A 170 9.97 -12.17 1.43
C ILE A 170 9.34 -12.62 2.75
N ALA A 171 9.89 -12.14 3.86
CA ALA A 171 9.17 -12.11 5.12
C ALA A 171 9.79 -11.08 6.05
N THR A 172 8.96 -10.16 6.54
CA THR A 172 9.17 -9.28 7.71
C THR A 172 9.94 -7.97 7.52
N ALA A 173 9.33 -7.02 6.82
CA ALA A 173 9.15 -5.67 7.34
C ALA A 173 7.68 -5.56 7.80
N GLY A 174 7.42 -5.69 9.11
CA GLY A 174 6.07 -5.50 9.67
C GLY A 174 5.51 -6.63 10.55
N LYS A 175 6.33 -7.35 11.33
CA LYS A 175 5.81 -8.06 12.50
C LYS A 175 6.37 -7.43 13.77
N SER A 176 5.53 -6.59 14.39
CA SER A 176 5.63 -6.31 15.81
C SER A 176 5.18 -7.56 16.59
N PHE A 177 5.96 -7.87 17.60
CA PHE A 177 5.92 -8.98 18.55
C PHE A 177 4.51 -9.39 19.00
N GLU A 178 4.20 -10.68 18.86
CA GLU A 178 3.27 -11.37 19.77
C GLU A 178 4.11 -11.91 20.93
N ASP A 179 3.84 -11.41 22.14
CA ASP A 179 4.34 -11.96 23.40
C ASP A 179 3.71 -13.34 23.62
N ASP A 180 4.55 -14.38 23.63
CA ASP A 180 4.19 -15.72 24.12
C ASP A 180 4.54 -15.80 25.60
N ASP A 181 3.66 -15.30 26.46
CA ASP A 181 3.64 -15.64 27.89
C ASP A 181 2.52 -16.67 28.11
N SER A 182 2.86 -17.94 27.96
CA SER A 182 2.01 -19.06 28.34
C SER A 182 2.55 -19.75 29.59
N VAL A 183 2.03 -19.36 30.77
CA VAL A 183 2.19 -20.13 32.02
C VAL A 183 0.88 -20.12 32.81
N ASP A 184 0.17 -21.24 32.74
CA ASP A 184 -0.69 -21.88 33.77
C ASP A 184 -1.26 -23.15 33.08
N GLY A 185 -1.15 -24.39 33.54
CA GLY A 185 -0.98 -24.95 34.87
C GLY A 185 -2.10 -25.98 35.08
N ASN A 186 -1.82 -27.30 34.97
CA ASN A 186 -2.48 -28.38 35.73
C ASN A 186 -2.09 -29.81 35.29
N ARG A 187 -1.31 -30.53 36.10
CA ARG A 187 -1.61 -31.87 36.70
C ARG A 187 -0.34 -32.51 37.33
N PRO A 188 -0.48 -33.45 38.29
CA PRO A 188 0.37 -33.50 39.47
C PRO A 188 1.30 -34.72 39.61
N SER A 189 2.21 -34.59 40.57
CA SER A 189 2.94 -35.63 41.35
C SER A 189 3.99 -36.45 40.58
N SER A 190 5.27 -36.50 40.99
CA SER A 190 5.75 -37.24 42.18
C SER A 190 7.23 -36.94 42.51
N ALA A 191 7.50 -36.78 43.83
CA ALA A 191 8.70 -37.13 44.61
C ALA A 191 10.13 -36.96 44.03
N SER A 192 10.94 -36.08 44.65
CA SER A 192 11.93 -36.46 45.69
C SER A 192 12.85 -35.28 46.08
N SER A 193 13.38 -35.38 47.30
CA SER A 193 14.01 -34.42 48.21
C SER A 193 15.39 -33.86 47.80
N THR A 194 15.73 -32.62 48.21
CA THR A 194 16.73 -32.32 49.29
C THR A 194 16.99 -30.80 49.54
N SER A 195 16.68 -30.37 50.77
CA SER A 195 17.37 -29.42 51.68
C SER A 195 18.11 -28.15 51.20
N SER A 196 17.63 -26.97 51.66
CA SER A 196 18.24 -26.07 52.70
C SER A 196 17.67 -24.62 52.59
N ARG A 197 16.80 -24.17 53.53
CA ARG A 197 17.02 -23.18 54.63
C ARG A 197 17.76 -21.90 54.16
N THR A 198 17.24 -20.67 54.25
CA THR A 198 16.75 -19.88 55.43
C THR A 198 16.16 -18.49 54.97
N PRO A 199 15.60 -17.59 55.82
CA PRO A 199 14.26 -17.01 55.63
C PRO A 199 14.17 -15.48 55.32
N ALA A 200 12.91 -15.05 55.11
CA ALA A 200 12.34 -13.72 54.80
C ALA A 200 12.71 -12.55 55.77
N PRO A 201 12.28 -11.28 55.50
CA PRO A 201 10.89 -10.80 55.73
C PRO A 201 10.36 -9.80 54.66
N ARG A 202 9.11 -9.89 54.19
CA ARG A 202 7.85 -9.24 54.68
C ARG A 202 7.89 -7.73 54.98
N HIS A 203 7.17 -6.96 54.18
CA HIS A 203 6.16 -5.93 54.55
C HIS A 203 5.27 -5.71 53.31
N ALA A 204 3.97 -6.06 53.25
CA ALA A 204 2.79 -5.65 54.02
C ALA A 204 2.13 -4.36 53.49
N THR A 205 0.91 -4.54 52.97
CA THR A 205 -0.26 -3.61 52.99
C THR A 205 -0.17 -2.36 52.09
N SER A 206 -1.20 -1.90 51.38
CA SER A 206 -2.64 -1.99 51.60
C SER A 206 -3.43 -1.62 50.32
N SER A 207 -4.65 -2.14 50.29
CA SER A 207 -5.80 -1.79 49.46
C SER A 207 -6.18 -0.30 49.43
N SER A 208 -6.63 0.21 48.27
CA SER A 208 -8.03 0.69 48.11
C SER A 208 -8.36 1.27 46.73
N ALA A 209 -9.55 0.88 46.29
CA ALA A 209 -10.57 1.68 45.61
C ALA A 209 -10.33 2.31 44.23
N ARG A 210 -11.09 1.75 43.28
CA ARG A 210 -11.68 2.36 42.08
C ARG A 210 -12.26 3.76 42.37
N VAL A 211 -12.05 4.73 41.46
CA VAL A 211 -13.11 5.56 40.83
C VAL A 211 -12.59 6.09 39.48
N SER A 212 -13.45 5.96 38.47
CA SER A 212 -13.35 6.40 37.09
C SER A 212 -13.27 7.92 36.92
N SER A 213 -12.52 8.42 35.93
CA SER A 213 -12.88 9.66 35.22
C SER A 213 -12.10 9.86 33.90
N ALA A 214 -12.88 10.21 32.87
CA ALA A 214 -12.53 11.00 31.68
C ALA A 214 -11.45 10.47 30.71
N ALA A 215 -11.90 9.69 29.73
CA ALA A 215 -11.17 9.45 28.48
C ALA A 215 -11.29 10.67 27.55
N PHE A 216 -10.17 11.34 27.28
CA PHE A 216 -10.00 12.25 26.15
C PHE A 216 -9.72 11.41 24.90
N SER A 217 -10.72 11.24 24.04
CA SER A 217 -10.58 10.59 22.74
C SER A 217 -10.09 11.59 21.69
N LYS A 218 -8.85 11.44 21.25
CA LYS A 218 -8.37 12.00 19.97
C LYS A 218 -8.46 10.92 18.89
N THR A 219 -9.19 11.26 17.84
CA THR A 219 -9.38 10.55 16.57
C THR A 219 -8.05 10.31 15.83
N PRO A 220 -7.83 9.12 15.24
CA PRO A 220 -6.92 8.94 14.12
C PRO A 220 -7.68 8.97 12.79
N SER A 221 -7.16 9.74 11.84
CA SER A 221 -7.50 9.67 10.42
C SER A 221 -7.08 8.31 9.88
N ALA A 222 -8.03 7.55 9.34
CA ALA A 222 -7.81 6.20 8.84
C ALA A 222 -7.27 6.26 7.40
N ALA A 223 -5.96 6.46 7.26
CA ALA A 223 -5.20 5.79 6.22
C ALA A 223 -4.76 4.45 6.83
N SER A 224 -5.47 3.37 6.50
CA SER A 224 -5.08 2.04 6.90
C SER A 224 -3.71 1.73 6.27
N LYS A 225 -2.62 1.88 7.05
CA LYS A 225 -1.32 1.24 6.77
C LYS A 225 -1.58 -0.28 6.82
N GLU A 226 -2.06 -0.83 5.71
CA GLU A 226 -2.26 -2.25 5.56
C GLU A 226 -0.86 -2.90 5.49
N GLY A 227 -0.50 -3.69 6.52
CA GLY A 227 0.82 -4.34 6.63
C GLY A 227 1.23 -5.24 5.44
N ALA A 228 2.48 -5.71 5.47
CA ALA A 228 3.16 -6.47 4.41
C ALA A 228 2.26 -7.41 3.59
N GLY A 229 2.32 -7.28 2.26
CA GLY A 229 1.51 -8.05 1.30
C GLY A 229 0.14 -7.45 0.99
N ALA A 230 -0.18 -6.26 1.51
CA ALA A 230 -1.25 -5.43 0.97
C ALA A 230 -0.81 -4.81 -0.35
N VAL A 231 -1.77 -4.65 -1.27
CA VAL A 231 -1.57 -3.90 -2.51
C VAL A 231 -2.68 -2.89 -2.62
N ASP A 232 -2.35 -1.64 -2.90
CA ASP A 232 -3.34 -0.61 -3.18
C ASP A 232 -3.42 -0.26 -4.68
N GLU A 233 -4.25 0.71 -5.03
CA GLU A 233 -4.43 1.12 -6.42
C GLU A 233 -3.26 1.90 -6.99
N ASP A 234 -2.52 2.62 -6.13
CA ASP A 234 -1.37 3.41 -6.56
C ASP A 234 -0.22 2.46 -6.91
N ASP A 235 -0.07 1.36 -6.16
CA ASP A 235 0.83 0.25 -6.50
C ASP A 235 0.52 -0.33 -7.88
N PHE A 236 -0.75 -0.53 -8.21
CA PHE A 236 -1.17 -1.02 -9.52
C PHE A 236 -0.85 -0.01 -10.62
N THR A 237 -1.22 1.25 -10.39
CA THR A 237 -1.04 2.34 -11.37
C THR A 237 0.43 2.53 -11.74
N ARG A 238 1.34 2.45 -10.76
CA ARG A 238 2.79 2.55 -10.98
C ARG A 238 3.34 1.45 -11.88
N VAL A 239 2.78 0.24 -11.80
CA VAL A 239 3.31 -0.91 -12.53
C VAL A 239 2.59 -1.17 -13.85
N PHE A 240 1.55 -0.41 -14.21
CA PHE A 240 0.76 -0.61 -15.44
C PHE A 240 1.60 -0.72 -16.70
N GLU A 241 2.67 0.07 -16.78
CA GLU A 241 3.56 0.15 -17.94
C GLU A 241 4.89 -0.57 -17.73
N GLU A 242 5.09 -1.26 -16.60
CA GLU A 242 6.28 -2.10 -16.33
C GLU A 242 6.23 -3.42 -17.10
N VAL A 243 6.28 -3.31 -18.43
CA VAL A 243 6.19 -4.42 -19.38
C VAL A 243 7.23 -4.27 -20.49
N ALA A 244 7.60 -5.38 -21.11
CA ALA A 244 8.50 -5.35 -22.25
C ALA A 244 7.90 -4.51 -23.38
N LEU A 245 8.74 -3.72 -24.04
CA LEU A 245 8.33 -2.84 -25.12
C LEU A 245 7.86 -3.69 -26.31
N VAL A 246 6.58 -3.55 -26.65
CA VAL A 246 5.98 -4.17 -27.83
C VAL A 246 6.01 -3.14 -28.95
N HIS A 247 6.48 -3.53 -30.14
CA HIS A 247 6.40 -2.65 -31.31
C HIS A 247 4.96 -2.28 -31.61
N GLN A 248 4.75 -1.08 -32.16
CA GLN A 248 3.41 -0.63 -32.57
C GLN A 248 2.74 -1.72 -33.42
N VAL A 249 1.46 -1.95 -33.15
CA VAL A 249 0.68 -2.95 -33.88
C VAL A 249 0.21 -2.31 -35.18
N HIS A 250 0.84 -2.69 -36.31
CA HIS A 250 0.58 -2.04 -37.61
C HIS A 250 -0.46 -2.77 -38.46
N SER A 251 -0.87 -3.99 -38.08
CA SER A 251 -1.87 -4.75 -38.83
C SER A 251 -2.84 -5.53 -37.93
N SER A 252 -4.10 -5.63 -38.37
CA SER A 252 -5.12 -6.42 -37.65
C SER A 252 -4.74 -7.91 -37.55
N ARG A 253 -4.00 -8.44 -38.52
CA ARG A 253 -3.56 -9.84 -38.51
C ARG A 253 -2.50 -10.09 -37.44
N GLU A 254 -1.51 -9.19 -37.34
CA GLU A 254 -0.47 -9.27 -36.30
C GLU A 254 -1.08 -9.14 -34.90
N LEU A 255 -2.10 -8.28 -34.74
CA LEU A 255 -2.84 -8.15 -33.50
C LEU A 255 -3.54 -9.46 -33.13
N GLU A 256 -4.27 -10.06 -34.09
CA GLU A 256 -5.00 -11.31 -33.89
C GLU A 256 -4.06 -12.45 -33.52
N GLU A 257 -2.97 -12.63 -34.26
CA GLU A 257 -1.96 -13.65 -33.99
C GLU A 257 -1.34 -13.46 -32.59
N SER A 258 -1.04 -12.21 -32.22
CA SER A 258 -0.47 -11.87 -30.91
C SER A 258 -1.44 -12.12 -29.76
N ILE A 259 -2.70 -11.67 -29.87
CA ILE A 259 -3.72 -11.89 -28.84
C ILE A 259 -4.08 -13.36 -28.75
N SER A 260 -4.21 -14.08 -29.88
CA SER A 260 -4.49 -15.51 -29.87
C SER A 260 -3.39 -16.27 -29.13
N GLY A 261 -2.12 -16.00 -29.44
CA GLY A 261 -1.00 -16.65 -28.75
C GLY A 261 -1.00 -16.39 -27.24
N VAL A 262 -1.35 -15.18 -26.81
CA VAL A 262 -1.52 -14.89 -25.37
C VAL A 262 -2.70 -15.66 -24.78
N ARG A 263 -3.86 -15.64 -25.45
CA ARG A 263 -5.05 -16.34 -25.00
C ARG A 263 -4.79 -17.83 -24.83
N ASP A 264 -4.07 -18.46 -25.76
CA ASP A 264 -3.78 -19.88 -25.72
C ASP A 264 -2.92 -20.25 -24.50
N VAL A 265 -1.97 -19.38 -24.10
CA VAL A 265 -1.21 -19.54 -22.85
C VAL A 265 -2.10 -19.41 -21.61
N LEU A 266 -2.96 -18.39 -21.59
CA LEU A 266 -3.76 -18.04 -20.40
C LEU A 266 -4.96 -18.96 -20.17
N CYS A 267 -5.51 -19.57 -21.23
CA CYS A 267 -6.63 -20.50 -21.15
C CYS A 267 -6.25 -21.89 -20.61
N ASP A 268 -4.96 -22.22 -20.50
CA ASP A 268 -4.48 -23.48 -19.91
C ASP A 268 -3.80 -23.21 -18.55
N ASP A 269 -4.40 -23.72 -17.48
CA ASP A 269 -3.92 -23.59 -16.10
C ASP A 269 -2.73 -24.49 -15.77
N LYS A 270 -2.36 -25.40 -16.68
CA LYS A 270 -1.18 -26.26 -16.57
C LYS A 270 0.08 -25.59 -17.07
N ASN A 271 -0.05 -24.52 -17.86
CA ASN A 271 1.10 -23.74 -18.30
C ASN A 271 1.86 -23.16 -17.10
N ASP A 272 3.16 -23.01 -17.28
CA ASP A 272 4.01 -22.47 -16.24
C ASP A 272 3.52 -21.09 -15.80
N TRP A 273 3.58 -20.83 -14.50
CA TRP A 273 3.00 -19.64 -13.92
C TRP A 273 3.75 -18.36 -14.33
N GLU A 274 5.06 -18.43 -14.58
CA GLU A 274 5.84 -17.31 -15.10
C GLU A 274 5.44 -16.98 -16.53
N GLN A 275 5.16 -18.00 -17.34
CA GLN A 275 4.65 -17.82 -18.70
C GLN A 275 3.26 -17.16 -18.70
N ARG A 276 2.38 -17.57 -17.78
CA ARG A 276 1.06 -16.95 -17.60
C ARG A 276 1.20 -15.48 -17.15
N VAL A 277 2.10 -15.17 -16.21
CA VAL A 277 2.41 -13.78 -15.81
C VAL A 277 2.97 -12.98 -16.99
N ALA A 278 3.91 -13.52 -17.74
CA ALA A 278 4.49 -12.88 -18.92
C ALA A 278 3.43 -12.61 -20.01
N ALA A 279 2.49 -13.52 -20.21
CA ALA A 279 1.39 -13.37 -21.15
C ALA A 279 0.43 -12.24 -20.73
N LEU A 280 0.09 -12.12 -19.44
CA LEU A 280 -0.67 -10.98 -18.91
C LEU A 280 0.05 -9.65 -19.11
N LYS A 281 1.35 -9.58 -18.82
CA LYS A 281 2.20 -8.41 -19.12
C LYS A 281 2.21 -8.08 -20.60
N LYS A 282 2.25 -9.09 -21.48
CA LYS A 282 2.19 -8.90 -22.93
C LYS A 282 0.86 -8.27 -23.37
N LEU A 283 -0.27 -8.59 -22.76
CA LEU A 283 -1.54 -7.90 -23.04
C LEU A 283 -1.47 -6.41 -22.72
N ARG A 284 -0.86 -6.05 -21.58
CA ARG A 284 -0.66 -4.64 -21.23
C ARG A 284 0.27 -3.93 -22.21
N GLY A 285 1.34 -4.61 -22.65
CA GLY A 285 2.24 -4.10 -23.69
C GLY A 285 1.55 -3.90 -25.05
N LEU A 286 0.68 -4.82 -25.46
CA LEU A 286 -0.14 -4.67 -26.67
C LEU A 286 -1.07 -3.46 -26.58
N LEU A 287 -1.66 -3.22 -25.41
CA LEU A 287 -2.53 -2.07 -25.18
C LEU A 287 -1.77 -0.74 -25.30
N LEU A 288 -0.54 -0.67 -24.77
CA LEU A 288 0.39 0.45 -24.95
C LEU A 288 0.81 0.65 -26.41
N ALA A 289 0.93 -0.45 -27.17
CA ALA A 289 1.30 -0.43 -28.58
C ALA A 289 0.13 -0.06 -29.53
N GLY A 290 -0.99 0.43 -28.99
CA GLY A 290 -2.14 0.89 -29.78
C GLY A 290 -3.15 -0.20 -30.14
N ALA A 291 -3.10 -1.39 -29.53
CA ALA A 291 -4.07 -2.46 -29.83
C ALA A 291 -5.53 -2.00 -29.67
N ALA A 292 -5.80 -1.14 -28.70
CA ALA A 292 -7.13 -0.60 -28.41
C ALA A 292 -7.68 0.35 -29.50
N GLU A 293 -6.82 0.83 -30.40
CA GLU A 293 -7.17 1.72 -31.52
C GLU A 293 -7.62 0.95 -32.75
N GLN A 294 -7.42 -0.36 -32.79
CA GLN A 294 -7.85 -1.23 -33.88
C GLN A 294 -9.34 -1.59 -33.75
N ASP A 295 -10.09 -1.49 -34.85
CA ASP A 295 -11.54 -1.76 -34.88
C ASP A 295 -11.92 -3.19 -34.46
N SER A 296 -11.02 -4.16 -34.66
CA SER A 296 -11.21 -5.57 -34.30
C SER A 296 -11.03 -5.85 -32.80
N PHE A 297 -10.42 -4.93 -32.05
CA PHE A 297 -10.06 -5.13 -30.65
C PHE A 297 -11.24 -5.49 -29.74
N PRO A 298 -12.44 -4.88 -29.83
CA PRO A 298 -13.58 -5.29 -29.01
C PRO A 298 -13.97 -6.76 -29.17
N GLY A 299 -13.81 -7.32 -30.38
CA GLY A 299 -14.03 -8.74 -30.64
C GLY A 299 -12.99 -9.61 -29.93
N HIS A 300 -11.72 -9.22 -30.00
CA HIS A 300 -10.63 -9.89 -29.29
C HIS A 300 -10.76 -9.80 -27.78
N LEU A 301 -11.23 -8.68 -27.23
CA LEU A 301 -11.46 -8.49 -25.80
C LEU A 301 -12.49 -9.51 -25.27
N ARG A 302 -13.59 -9.75 -26.00
CA ARG A 302 -14.58 -10.76 -25.63
C ARG A 302 -13.97 -12.17 -25.55
N LEU A 303 -13.06 -12.48 -26.46
CA LEU A 303 -12.37 -13.78 -26.50
C LEU A 303 -11.35 -13.96 -25.37
N LEU A 304 -10.89 -12.87 -24.74
CA LEU A 304 -9.99 -12.90 -23.59
C LEU A 304 -10.71 -13.10 -22.25
N GLU A 305 -12.04 -12.93 -22.18
CA GLU A 305 -12.80 -13.06 -20.93
C GLU A 305 -12.60 -14.40 -20.20
N PRO A 306 -12.63 -15.58 -20.87
CA PRO A 306 -12.37 -16.85 -20.20
C PRO A 306 -10.95 -16.93 -19.64
N ALA A 307 -9.98 -16.39 -20.37
CA ALA A 307 -8.59 -16.35 -19.98
C ALA A 307 -8.39 -15.49 -18.72
N PHE A 308 -8.93 -14.28 -18.71
CA PHE A 308 -8.91 -13.40 -17.53
C PHE A 308 -9.59 -14.03 -16.32
N LYS A 309 -10.74 -14.67 -16.54
CA LYS A 309 -11.49 -15.35 -15.47
C LYS A 309 -10.67 -16.50 -14.86
N LEU A 310 -9.95 -17.25 -15.69
CA LEU A 310 -9.08 -18.32 -15.22
C LEU A 310 -7.87 -17.78 -14.46
N SER A 311 -7.20 -16.75 -14.97
CA SER A 311 -6.04 -16.11 -14.30
C SER A 311 -6.42 -15.45 -12.97
N ALA A 312 -7.59 -14.81 -12.88
CA ALA A 312 -8.08 -14.22 -11.63
C ALA A 312 -8.51 -15.27 -10.58
N LYS A 313 -8.62 -16.55 -10.96
CA LYS A 313 -8.92 -17.67 -10.07
C LYS A 313 -7.72 -18.58 -9.80
N ASP A 314 -6.54 -18.20 -10.27
CA ASP A 314 -5.34 -19.00 -10.13
C ASP A 314 -4.99 -19.23 -8.65
N LEU A 315 -4.43 -20.40 -8.35
CA LEU A 315 -4.00 -20.72 -6.98
C LEU A 315 -2.76 -19.93 -6.56
N ARG A 316 -2.01 -19.41 -7.53
CA ARG A 316 -0.79 -18.64 -7.28
C ARG A 316 -1.11 -17.15 -7.21
N SER A 317 -0.80 -16.55 -6.08
CA SER A 317 -1.06 -15.13 -5.81
C SER A 317 -0.41 -14.19 -6.82
N GLN A 318 0.73 -14.57 -7.38
CA GLN A 318 1.43 -13.76 -8.39
C GLN A 318 0.65 -13.67 -9.70
N VAL A 319 0.05 -14.78 -10.16
CA VAL A 319 -0.81 -14.79 -11.36
C VAL A 319 -2.08 -14.00 -11.11
N VAL A 320 -2.73 -14.17 -9.94
CA VAL A 320 -3.93 -13.43 -9.58
C VAL A 320 -3.65 -11.92 -9.48
N ARG A 321 -2.53 -11.52 -8.85
CA ARG A 321 -2.11 -10.11 -8.75
C ARG A 321 -1.89 -9.52 -10.13
N GLU A 322 -1.13 -10.21 -10.99
CA GLU A 322 -0.86 -9.75 -12.35
C GLU A 322 -2.15 -9.66 -13.20
N ALA A 323 -3.09 -10.58 -13.02
CA ALA A 323 -4.40 -10.53 -13.66
C ALA A 323 -5.18 -9.29 -13.19
N CYS A 324 -5.21 -9.02 -11.89
CA CYS A 324 -5.88 -7.85 -11.32
C CYS A 324 -5.27 -6.52 -11.81
N ILE A 325 -3.94 -6.43 -11.89
CA ILE A 325 -3.21 -5.29 -12.48
C ILE A 325 -3.65 -5.09 -13.94
N THR A 326 -3.67 -6.18 -14.71
CA THR A 326 -4.07 -6.16 -16.13
C THR A 326 -5.51 -5.69 -16.31
N LEU A 327 -6.44 -6.18 -15.49
CA LEU A 327 -7.85 -5.77 -15.55
C LEU A 327 -8.05 -4.30 -15.15
N GLY A 328 -7.33 -3.83 -14.13
CA GLY A 328 -7.32 -2.42 -13.74
C GLY A 328 -6.79 -1.52 -14.86
N TYR A 329 -5.71 -1.93 -15.51
CA TYR A 329 -5.14 -1.19 -16.64
C TYR A 329 -6.09 -1.15 -17.85
N PHE A 330 -6.68 -2.30 -18.20
CA PHE A 330 -7.67 -2.38 -19.27
C PHE A 330 -8.85 -1.43 -19.02
N SER A 331 -9.38 -1.41 -17.79
CA SER A 331 -10.46 -0.47 -17.44
C SER A 331 -10.01 0.99 -17.58
N THR A 332 -8.79 1.32 -17.15
CA THR A 332 -8.24 2.68 -17.23
C THR A 332 -8.11 3.18 -18.67
N VAL A 333 -7.60 2.35 -19.59
CA VAL A 333 -7.38 2.73 -21.00
C VAL A 333 -8.67 2.68 -21.83
N LEU A 334 -9.51 1.69 -21.60
CA LEU A 334 -10.70 1.46 -22.42
C LEU A 334 -11.93 2.21 -21.91
N GLY A 335 -11.95 2.59 -20.63
CA GLY A 335 -13.07 3.25 -19.98
C GLY A 335 -14.37 2.44 -20.12
N ASN A 336 -15.40 3.07 -20.67
CA ASN A 336 -16.69 2.42 -20.92
C ASN A 336 -16.66 1.35 -22.03
N ARG A 337 -15.61 1.29 -22.87
CA ARG A 337 -15.47 0.18 -23.85
C ARG A 337 -15.13 -1.16 -23.17
N PHE A 338 -14.79 -1.14 -21.89
CA PHE A 338 -14.54 -2.32 -21.06
C PHE A 338 -15.80 -2.87 -20.36
N ASP A 339 -16.97 -2.28 -20.60
CA ASP A 339 -18.18 -2.52 -19.81
C ASP A 339 -18.64 -3.99 -19.76
N HIS A 340 -18.62 -4.70 -20.88
CA HIS A 340 -19.03 -6.09 -20.95
C HIS A 340 -18.04 -7.01 -20.22
N CYS A 341 -16.74 -6.81 -20.45
CA CYS A 341 -15.69 -7.56 -19.79
C CYS A 341 -15.71 -7.33 -18.27
N ALA A 342 -15.90 -6.06 -17.84
CA ALA A 342 -16.05 -5.68 -16.44
C ALA A 342 -17.23 -6.41 -15.79
N GLU A 343 -18.40 -6.42 -16.43
CA GLU A 343 -19.59 -7.13 -15.93
C GLU A 343 -19.33 -8.64 -15.79
N THR A 344 -18.72 -9.27 -16.79
CA THR A 344 -18.39 -10.71 -16.77
C THR A 344 -17.41 -11.07 -15.65
N LEU A 345 -16.41 -10.21 -15.40
CA LEU A 345 -15.32 -10.50 -14.46
C LEU A 345 -15.59 -10.05 -13.03
N MET A 346 -16.50 -9.10 -12.82
CA MET A 346 -16.83 -8.55 -11.50
C MET A 346 -17.18 -9.63 -10.46
N PRO A 347 -18.00 -10.66 -10.75
CA PRO A 347 -18.27 -11.74 -9.80
C PRO A 347 -17.00 -12.54 -9.41
N THR A 348 -16.05 -12.66 -10.33
CA THR A 348 -14.78 -13.35 -10.07
C THR A 348 -13.90 -12.53 -9.13
N LEU A 349 -13.83 -11.22 -9.34
CA LEU A 349 -13.08 -10.30 -8.48
C LEU A 349 -13.69 -10.21 -7.06
N PHE A 350 -15.02 -10.23 -6.93
CA PHE A 350 -15.66 -10.25 -5.61
C PHE A 350 -15.28 -11.48 -4.78
N ASN A 351 -15.01 -12.63 -5.41
CA ASN A 351 -14.56 -13.83 -4.70
C ASN A 351 -13.12 -13.71 -4.18
N LEU A 352 -12.34 -12.74 -4.64
CA LEU A 352 -11.01 -12.46 -4.08
C LEU A 352 -11.11 -11.68 -2.77
N VAL A 353 -12.10 -10.81 -2.60
CA VAL A 353 -12.25 -9.94 -1.41
C VAL A 353 -12.19 -10.69 -0.07
N PRO A 354 -12.88 -11.85 0.13
CA PRO A 354 -12.81 -12.59 1.38
C PRO A 354 -11.58 -13.52 1.52
N ASN A 355 -10.64 -13.51 0.57
CA ASN A 355 -9.50 -14.41 0.57
C ASN A 355 -8.57 -14.16 1.77
N SER A 356 -8.06 -15.22 2.40
CA SER A 356 -7.14 -15.14 3.54
C SER A 356 -5.73 -14.71 3.14
N ALA A 357 -5.32 -14.98 1.89
CA ALA A 357 -4.08 -14.47 1.33
C ALA A 357 -4.25 -12.98 1.01
N LYS A 358 -3.66 -12.13 1.86
CA LYS A 358 -3.83 -10.67 1.79
C LYS A 358 -3.57 -10.09 0.41
N VAL A 359 -2.52 -10.55 -0.27
CA VAL A 359 -2.18 -10.09 -1.62
C VAL A 359 -3.30 -10.39 -2.64
N MET A 360 -3.97 -11.54 -2.54
CA MET A 360 -5.10 -11.87 -3.41
C MET A 360 -6.31 -10.99 -3.10
N ALA A 361 -6.64 -10.84 -1.81
CA ALA A 361 -7.78 -10.03 -1.38
C ALA A 361 -7.62 -8.56 -1.78
N THR A 362 -6.47 -7.98 -1.46
CA THR A 362 -6.16 -6.58 -1.78
C THR A 362 -6.02 -6.34 -3.29
N SER A 363 -5.48 -7.30 -4.05
CA SER A 363 -5.47 -7.24 -5.52
C SER A 363 -6.89 -7.19 -6.11
N GLY A 364 -7.81 -8.01 -5.61
CA GLY A 364 -9.21 -7.98 -6.02
C GLY A 364 -9.89 -6.65 -5.69
N VAL A 365 -9.64 -6.12 -4.49
CA VAL A 365 -10.15 -4.81 -4.07
C VAL A 365 -9.63 -3.68 -4.97
N ALA A 366 -8.32 -3.64 -5.24
CA ALA A 366 -7.71 -2.63 -6.11
C ALA A 366 -8.27 -2.70 -7.54
N ALA A 367 -8.40 -3.91 -8.11
CA ALA A 367 -8.99 -4.08 -9.44
C ALA A 367 -10.46 -3.61 -9.51
N ILE A 368 -11.29 -3.95 -8.52
CA ILE A 368 -12.70 -3.49 -8.48
C ILE A 368 -12.76 -1.97 -8.39
N ARG A 369 -11.91 -1.35 -7.56
CA ARG A 369 -11.87 0.10 -7.37
C ARG A 369 -11.45 0.84 -8.65
N LEU A 370 -10.48 0.32 -9.39
CA LEU A 370 -10.09 0.83 -10.71
C LEU A 370 -11.23 0.67 -11.73
N ILE A 371 -11.90 -0.49 -11.76
CA ILE A 371 -13.04 -0.73 -12.64
C ILE A 371 -14.17 0.27 -12.38
N ILE A 372 -14.52 0.51 -11.11
CA ILE A 372 -15.55 1.48 -10.74
C ILE A 372 -15.14 2.90 -11.17
N ARG A 373 -13.86 3.28 -11.03
CA ARG A 373 -13.40 4.61 -11.42
C ARG A 373 -13.47 4.89 -12.91
N HIS A 374 -13.18 3.90 -13.76
CA HIS A 374 -12.99 4.13 -15.19
C HIS A 374 -14.09 3.52 -16.08
N THR A 375 -14.83 2.52 -15.61
CA THR A 375 -15.88 1.83 -16.38
C THR A 375 -17.25 2.06 -15.73
N HIS A 376 -17.92 3.15 -16.12
CA HIS A 376 -19.18 3.64 -15.54
C HIS A 376 -20.40 2.94 -16.16
N THR A 377 -20.50 1.62 -16.02
CA THR A 377 -21.63 0.86 -16.56
C THR A 377 -22.65 0.51 -15.48
N ALA A 378 -23.89 0.95 -15.65
CA ALA A 378 -24.98 0.78 -14.68
C ALA A 378 -25.23 -0.70 -14.28
N ARG A 379 -24.82 -1.66 -15.13
CA ARG A 379 -24.92 -3.10 -14.88
C ARG A 379 -24.05 -3.58 -13.70
N LEU A 380 -23.05 -2.81 -13.27
CA LEU A 380 -22.25 -3.15 -12.09
C LEU A 380 -22.98 -2.82 -10.77
N ILE A 381 -23.97 -1.91 -10.78
CA ILE A 381 -24.66 -1.48 -9.56
C ILE A 381 -25.33 -2.68 -8.86
N PRO A 382 -26.14 -3.52 -9.54
CA PRO A 382 -26.73 -4.70 -8.90
C PRO A 382 -25.69 -5.71 -8.37
N LEU A 383 -24.52 -5.83 -9.01
CA LEU A 383 -23.45 -6.72 -8.56
C LEU A 383 -22.81 -6.22 -7.26
N ILE A 384 -22.64 -4.90 -7.11
CA ILE A 384 -22.10 -4.28 -5.89
C ILE A 384 -23.15 -4.32 -4.77
N THR A 385 -24.40 -3.91 -5.04
CA THR A 385 -25.44 -3.81 -4.01
C THR A 385 -25.85 -5.18 -3.47
N SER A 386 -25.89 -6.22 -4.30
CA SER A 386 -26.20 -7.58 -3.84
C SER A 386 -25.14 -8.11 -2.85
N ASN A 387 -23.85 -7.81 -3.08
CA ASN A 387 -22.77 -8.21 -2.19
C ASN A 387 -22.72 -7.42 -0.87
N CYS A 388 -23.41 -6.28 -0.77
CA CYS A 388 -23.61 -5.57 0.51
C CYS A 388 -24.41 -6.38 1.53
N SER A 389 -25.08 -7.46 1.11
CA SER A 389 -25.80 -8.40 2.01
C SER A 389 -25.06 -9.74 2.19
N SER A 390 -23.77 -9.81 1.84
CA SER A 390 -22.97 -11.03 1.96
C SER A 390 -22.85 -11.54 3.41
N LYS A 391 -22.78 -12.86 3.57
CA LYS A 391 -22.47 -13.47 4.87
C LYS A 391 -21.09 -13.05 5.40
N SER A 392 -20.14 -12.73 4.50
CA SER A 392 -18.82 -12.25 4.88
C SER A 392 -18.85 -10.78 5.26
N VAL A 393 -18.48 -10.48 6.52
CA VAL A 393 -18.38 -9.10 7.03
C VAL A 393 -17.37 -8.29 6.20
N ALA A 394 -16.22 -8.88 5.86
CA ALA A 394 -15.20 -8.23 5.06
C ALA A 394 -15.73 -7.80 3.68
N VAL A 395 -16.54 -8.66 3.04
CA VAL A 395 -17.17 -8.35 1.75
C VAL A 395 -18.17 -7.20 1.89
N ARG A 396 -19.05 -7.24 2.91
CA ARG A 396 -20.03 -6.17 3.12
C ARG A 396 -19.35 -4.81 3.32
N ARG A 397 -18.32 -4.73 4.17
CA ARG A 397 -17.52 -3.51 4.40
C ARG A 397 -17.00 -2.93 3.09
N ARG A 398 -16.30 -3.74 2.29
CA ARG A 398 -15.75 -3.31 0.99
C ARG A 398 -16.83 -2.94 -0.01
N CYS A 399 -17.98 -3.61 -0.03
CA CYS A 399 -19.07 -3.26 -0.96
C CYS A 399 -19.72 -1.92 -0.63
N PHE A 400 -19.85 -1.56 0.66
CA PHE A 400 -20.29 -0.21 1.04
C PHE A 400 -19.26 0.85 0.64
N GLU A 401 -17.97 0.57 0.76
CA GLU A 401 -16.89 1.43 0.26
C GLU A 401 -16.94 1.58 -1.27
N PHE A 402 -17.17 0.49 -2.01
CA PHE A 402 -17.34 0.52 -3.46
C PHE A 402 -18.57 1.31 -3.90
N MET A 403 -19.67 1.18 -3.15
CA MET A 403 -20.89 1.96 -3.41
C MET A 403 -20.67 3.46 -3.13
N ASP A 404 -19.95 3.82 -2.06
CA ASP A 404 -19.55 5.21 -1.80
C ASP A 404 -18.68 5.77 -2.94
N LEU A 405 -17.64 5.05 -3.36
CA LEU A 405 -16.79 5.42 -4.50
C LEU A 405 -17.61 5.62 -5.78
N LEU A 406 -18.50 4.67 -6.10
CA LEU A 406 -19.38 4.74 -7.27
C LEU A 406 -20.25 6.01 -7.24
N LEU A 407 -20.85 6.34 -6.09
CA LEU A 407 -21.68 7.54 -5.92
C LEU A 407 -20.87 8.84 -6.01
N GLN A 408 -19.57 8.82 -5.70
CA GLN A 408 -18.71 9.99 -5.81
C GLN A 408 -18.24 10.24 -7.26
N VAL A 409 -17.95 9.18 -8.02
CA VAL A 409 -17.29 9.30 -9.33
C VAL A 409 -18.23 9.19 -10.52
N TRP A 410 -19.42 8.63 -10.37
CA TRP A 410 -20.35 8.44 -11.49
C TRP A 410 -21.30 9.63 -11.66
N GLN A 411 -21.71 9.84 -12.91
CA GLN A 411 -22.72 10.84 -13.26
C GLN A 411 -24.13 10.33 -12.96
N ILE A 412 -25.06 11.26 -12.69
CA ILE A 412 -26.45 10.96 -12.32
C ILE A 412 -27.18 10.08 -13.34
N SER A 413 -26.90 10.26 -14.64
CA SER A 413 -27.50 9.49 -15.74
C SER A 413 -27.18 7.98 -15.68
N SER A 414 -26.05 7.60 -15.09
CA SER A 414 -25.70 6.19 -14.87
C SER A 414 -26.40 5.58 -13.64
N LEU A 415 -26.92 6.43 -12.75
CA LEU A 415 -27.47 6.05 -11.44
C LEU A 415 -28.99 6.08 -11.38
N GLU A 416 -29.64 6.94 -12.17
CA GLU A 416 -31.07 7.26 -12.11
C GLU A 416 -32.01 6.05 -12.17
N ARG A 417 -31.62 4.99 -12.89
CA ARG A 417 -32.43 3.75 -12.99
C ARG A 417 -32.34 2.85 -11.76
N HIS A 418 -31.41 3.14 -10.85
CA HIS A 418 -31.08 2.32 -9.69
C HIS A 418 -31.31 3.04 -8.35
N VAL A 419 -32.00 4.19 -8.36
CA VAL A 419 -32.24 5.02 -7.16
C VAL A 419 -32.84 4.21 -6.02
N THR A 420 -33.87 3.41 -6.30
CA THR A 420 -34.54 2.57 -5.28
C THR A 420 -33.59 1.55 -4.67
N VAL A 421 -32.83 0.80 -5.48
CA VAL A 421 -31.91 -0.22 -4.96
C VAL A 421 -30.74 0.41 -4.20
N LEU A 422 -30.26 1.58 -4.63
CA LEU A 422 -29.22 2.32 -3.91
C LEU A 422 -29.72 2.79 -2.54
N SER A 423 -30.90 3.44 -2.50
CA SER A 423 -31.53 3.91 -1.26
C SER A 423 -31.79 2.76 -0.27
N ASP A 424 -32.37 1.66 -0.74
CA ASP A 424 -32.64 0.49 0.09
C ASP A 424 -31.37 -0.16 0.62
N THR A 425 -30.31 -0.19 -0.20
CA THR A 425 -29.02 -0.77 0.19
C THR A 425 -28.32 0.10 1.25
N ILE A 426 -28.36 1.43 1.09
CA ILE A 426 -27.85 2.37 2.10
C ILE A 426 -28.62 2.20 3.41
N LYS A 427 -29.96 2.14 3.35
CA LYS A 427 -30.80 1.90 4.54
C LYS A 427 -30.41 0.63 5.28
N LYS A 428 -30.23 -0.48 4.55
CA LYS A 428 -29.76 -1.76 5.10
C LYS A 428 -28.38 -1.62 5.72
N GLY A 429 -27.45 -0.94 5.06
CA GLY A 429 -26.10 -0.69 5.56
C GLY A 429 -26.04 0.10 6.85
N MET A 430 -26.95 1.06 7.06
CA MET A 430 -27.05 1.77 8.33
C MET A 430 -27.44 0.87 9.51
N HIS A 431 -28.06 -0.27 9.22
CA HIS A 431 -28.48 -1.29 10.17
C HIS A 431 -27.54 -2.50 10.21
N ASP A 432 -26.38 -2.45 9.55
CA ASP A 432 -25.44 -3.58 9.56
C ASP A 432 -25.00 -3.90 11.00
N ALA A 433 -24.85 -5.19 11.29
CA ALA A 433 -24.34 -5.65 12.58
C ALA A 433 -22.91 -5.15 12.82
N ASP A 434 -22.13 -4.95 11.76
CA ASP A 434 -20.76 -4.49 11.82
C ASP A 434 -20.65 -2.96 11.86
N ALA A 435 -19.80 -2.43 12.76
CA ALA A 435 -19.67 -0.99 12.96
C ALA A 435 -18.99 -0.26 11.79
N ASP A 436 -18.02 -0.91 11.14
CA ASP A 436 -17.28 -0.33 10.01
C ASP A 436 -18.15 -0.33 8.76
N ALA A 437 -18.90 -1.40 8.51
CA ALA A 437 -19.89 -1.45 7.43
C ALA A 437 -20.94 -0.32 7.59
N ARG A 438 -21.44 -0.10 8.81
CA ARG A 438 -22.31 1.05 9.09
C ARG A 438 -21.62 2.38 8.82
N ALA A 439 -20.32 2.50 9.08
CA ALA A 439 -19.56 3.72 8.82
C ALA A 439 -19.44 4.02 7.32
N GLU A 440 -19.10 3.03 6.52
CA GLU A 440 -19.05 3.16 5.05
C GLU A 440 -20.44 3.44 4.46
N ALA A 441 -21.50 2.79 4.94
CA ALA A 441 -22.86 3.08 4.51
C ALA A 441 -23.29 4.55 4.78
N ARG A 442 -22.81 5.15 5.88
CA ARG A 442 -23.05 6.57 6.16
C ARG A 442 -22.32 7.50 5.19
N LYS A 443 -21.15 7.11 4.68
CA LYS A 443 -20.47 7.89 3.62
C LYS A 443 -21.26 7.81 2.32
N ALA A 444 -21.67 6.60 1.93
CA ALA A 444 -22.49 6.37 0.75
C ALA A 444 -23.81 7.15 0.77
N TYR A 445 -24.44 7.36 1.95
CA TYR A 445 -25.60 8.25 2.07
C TYR A 445 -25.34 9.67 1.56
N TRP A 446 -24.18 10.25 1.85
CA TRP A 446 -23.84 11.61 1.41
C TRP A 446 -23.55 11.68 -0.09
N GLY A 447 -22.89 10.66 -0.64
CA GLY A 447 -22.78 10.49 -2.09
C GLY A 447 -24.14 10.33 -2.76
N PHE A 448 -25.08 9.60 -2.15
CA PHE A 448 -26.44 9.45 -2.70
C PHE A 448 -27.23 10.77 -2.65
N ARG A 449 -27.12 11.52 -1.55
CA ARG A 449 -27.77 12.82 -1.38
C ARG A 449 -27.32 13.84 -2.42
N SER A 450 -26.05 13.84 -2.82
CA SER A 450 -25.55 14.81 -3.80
C SER A 450 -26.19 14.65 -5.17
N HIS A 451 -26.61 13.43 -5.54
CA HIS A 451 -27.34 13.13 -6.77
C HIS A 451 -28.86 13.20 -6.61
N PHE A 452 -29.39 12.67 -5.50
CA PHE A 452 -30.82 12.47 -5.28
C PHE A 452 -31.30 13.09 -3.95
N PRO A 453 -31.35 14.44 -3.84
CA PRO A 453 -31.70 15.11 -2.59
C PRO A 453 -33.06 14.70 -2.04
N SER A 454 -34.09 14.67 -2.89
CA SER A 454 -35.48 14.35 -2.51
C SER A 454 -35.60 12.93 -1.93
N GLU A 455 -35.01 11.95 -2.60
CA GLU A 455 -35.01 10.55 -2.20
C GLU A 455 -34.16 10.32 -0.95
N SER A 456 -33.06 11.07 -0.81
CA SER A 456 -32.24 11.03 0.41
C SER A 456 -32.95 11.65 1.62
N ASP A 457 -33.74 12.72 1.43
CA ASP A 457 -34.56 13.31 2.49
C ASP A 457 -35.67 12.35 2.92
N ALA A 458 -36.32 11.68 1.96
CA ALA A 458 -37.29 10.62 2.24
C ALA A 458 -36.67 9.45 3.00
N LEU A 459 -35.46 9.02 2.61
CA LEU A 459 -34.68 8.01 3.33
C LEU A 459 -34.36 8.47 4.76
N TYR A 460 -33.87 9.69 4.95
CA TYR A 460 -33.54 10.25 6.26
C TYR A 460 -34.76 10.27 7.19
N ALA A 461 -35.90 10.74 6.68
CA ALA A 461 -37.16 10.77 7.42
C ALA A 461 -37.64 9.37 7.83
N ALA A 462 -37.33 8.34 7.02
CA ALA A 462 -37.70 6.95 7.30
C ALA A 462 -36.75 6.22 8.27
N LEU A 463 -35.66 6.87 8.72
CA LEU A 463 -34.72 6.31 9.72
C LEU A 463 -35.14 6.68 11.15
N GLU A 464 -34.79 5.82 12.10
CA GLU A 464 -35.00 6.13 13.52
C GLU A 464 -34.09 7.28 13.99
N PRO A 465 -34.51 8.06 15.01
CA PRO A 465 -33.78 9.25 15.47
C PRO A 465 -32.31 9.01 15.83
N LYS A 466 -31.96 7.80 16.28
CA LYS A 466 -30.56 7.43 16.59
C LYS A 466 -29.66 7.46 15.34
N TYR A 467 -30.15 7.04 14.18
CA TYR A 467 -29.38 7.00 12.94
C TYR A 467 -29.36 8.36 12.25
N GLN A 468 -30.47 9.11 12.33
CA GLN A 468 -30.54 10.51 11.91
C GLN A 468 -29.45 11.36 12.57
N LYS A 469 -29.27 11.24 13.90
CA LYS A 469 -28.21 11.94 14.64
C LYS A 469 -26.80 11.56 14.18
N LEU A 470 -26.56 10.28 13.88
CA LEU A 470 -25.25 9.81 13.40
C LEU A 470 -24.90 10.36 12.01
N LEU A 471 -25.90 10.52 11.13
CA LEU A 471 -25.69 11.17 9.83
C LEU A 471 -25.35 12.65 10.01
N SER A 472 -26.15 13.40 10.79
CA SER A 472 -25.91 14.83 11.02
C SER A 472 -24.54 15.11 11.64
N GLY A 473 -24.04 14.24 12.53
CA GLY A 473 -22.68 14.34 13.07
C GLY A 473 -21.56 14.11 12.05
N THR A 474 -21.83 13.34 10.99
CA THR A 474 -20.86 13.04 9.92
C THR A 474 -20.69 14.23 8.95
N GLN A 475 -21.76 15.00 8.71
CA GLN A 475 -21.74 16.19 7.84
C GLN A 475 -20.77 17.28 8.30
N LEU A 476 -20.65 17.47 9.62
CA LEU A 476 -19.76 18.47 10.23
C LEU A 476 -18.27 18.14 10.01
N HIS A 477 -17.92 16.88 9.80
CA HIS A 477 -16.55 16.47 9.46
C HIS A 477 -16.27 16.53 7.94
N SER A 478 -17.28 16.32 7.10
CA SER A 478 -17.13 16.31 5.63
C SER A 478 -17.05 17.72 5.03
N SER A 479 -17.69 18.72 5.65
CA SER A 479 -17.74 20.11 5.17
C SER A 479 -16.39 20.85 5.26
N SER A 480 -15.40 20.28 5.96
CA SER A 480 -14.07 20.88 6.11
C SER A 480 -13.09 20.49 4.99
N ASN A 481 -13.47 19.60 4.07
CA ASN A 481 -12.58 19.02 3.05
C ASN A 481 -12.98 19.29 1.59
N SER A 482 -14.01 20.10 1.30
CA SER A 482 -14.52 20.30 -0.07
C SER A 482 -14.27 21.71 -0.63
N HIS A 483 -13.05 22.23 -0.50
CA HIS A 483 -12.58 23.36 -1.31
C HIS A 483 -11.28 22.98 -2.03
N PHE A 484 -11.40 22.21 -3.12
CA PHE A 484 -10.39 22.19 -4.18
C PHE A 484 -11.07 22.09 -5.55
N ASP A 485 -10.80 23.14 -6.33
CA ASP A 485 -10.88 23.32 -7.78
C ASP A 485 -12.09 22.83 -8.58
N ARG A 486 -13.06 23.76 -8.72
CA ARG A 486 -14.00 23.80 -9.84
C ARG A 486 -13.78 25.07 -10.66
N SER A 487 -12.56 25.31 -11.12
CA SER A 487 -12.24 26.45 -12.00
C SER A 487 -11.11 26.16 -13.00
N ALA A 488 -11.35 25.29 -13.99
CA ALA A 488 -10.53 25.25 -15.22
C ALA A 488 -11.24 24.45 -16.32
N SER A 489 -12.30 25.01 -16.93
CA SER A 489 -12.63 24.75 -18.33
C SER A 489 -13.74 25.71 -18.76
N SER A 490 -13.35 26.91 -19.16
CA SER A 490 -14.16 27.76 -20.02
C SER A 490 -13.21 28.61 -20.84
N SER A 491 -12.82 28.08 -21.99
CA SER A 491 -12.27 28.87 -23.09
C SER A 491 -12.50 28.09 -24.38
N GLN A 492 -13.05 28.82 -25.35
CA GLN A 492 -13.29 28.48 -26.76
C GLN A 492 -14.63 27.82 -27.07
N GLU A 493 -15.60 28.67 -27.41
CA GLU A 493 -16.24 28.67 -28.74
C GLU A 493 -17.14 29.92 -28.89
N SER A 494 -16.72 30.88 -29.73
CA SER A 494 -17.63 31.76 -30.47
C SER A 494 -16.90 32.31 -31.70
N LEU A 495 -17.38 31.86 -32.87
CA LEU A 495 -17.49 32.53 -34.17
C LEU A 495 -16.52 33.67 -34.53
#